data_AF-A0A1J0R6T7-F1
#
_entry.id   AF-A0A1J0R6T7-F1
#
_cell.length_a   1.000
_cell.length_b   1.000
_cell.length_c   1.000
_cell.angle_alpha   90.00
_cell.angle_beta   90.00
_cell.angle_gamma   90.00
#
_symmetry.space_group_name_H-M   'P 1'
#
loop_
_entity.id
_entity.type
_entity.pdbx_description
1 polymer ?
#
loop_
_entity_poly.entity_id
_entity_poly.type
_entity_poly.pdbx_seq_one_letter_code
_entity_poly.pdbx_strand_id
1 'polypeptide(L)'
;MDKNNHLLLRCLVFFTITTAVKAAPGAGEHAYLFVTLCNIIRMPEQLSSDDQNADTAERDFNDILKLNTSLSNSKWRARFAKQNGSEKRPDYTPENGKTDNLLQTCWPDWLKAEDGTSENRQISEVLKNAGLETADESTKSQYHALLQPIAETAAHLMATLRAKITDSAAPTPELIKRKLNKAIYGKEEASATLTAANDMKGKAGTATSMQTLCGVPATDAQAETITQMLLCLCSYDATDNDKPCESTQSGAAPAPSLANAHTLALDLITKCPAAPAQRLTAAQVATQVALLLNNFKSISTNLLIGDYTGTGCTGSEGEGKCVMYKAQTTADQTKFRDLPWRQALQTVFEQLQQMEVDRKQRSALAAQIKQLKDRANNLLPQTYLYKSAPSEAAGSDKKGNNKQPTAGAQSCTEHTNKTA
;
A
#
# COMPACT_ATOMS: atom_id res chain seq x y z
N MET A 1 -30.28 38.70 -11.94
CA MET A 1 -30.24 37.56 -11.00
C MET A 1 -30.20 36.31 -11.86
N ASP A 2 -29.03 35.97 -12.38
CA ASP A 2 -28.84 34.83 -13.28
C ASP A 2 -28.01 33.76 -12.60
N LYS A 3 -28.60 32.57 -12.53
CA LYS A 3 -27.97 31.34 -12.04
C LYS A 3 -27.18 30.74 -13.20
N ASN A 4 -25.85 30.83 -13.12
CA ASN A 4 -24.97 30.12 -14.04
C ASN A 4 -24.91 28.63 -13.69
N ASN A 5 -25.26 27.84 -14.70
CA ASN A 5 -25.43 26.40 -14.74
C ASN A 5 -24.07 25.75 -15.04
N HIS A 6 -23.40 25.17 -14.05
CA HIS A 6 -22.21 24.33 -14.29
C HIS A 6 -22.62 22.86 -14.35
N LEU A 7 -22.70 22.37 -15.58
CA LEU A 7 -22.92 20.98 -15.97
C LEU A 7 -21.70 20.13 -15.57
N LEU A 8 -21.80 19.39 -14.45
CA LEU A 8 -20.82 18.36 -14.08
C LEU A 8 -21.07 17.09 -14.92
N LEU A 9 -20.21 16.88 -15.91
CA LEU A 9 -20.15 15.67 -16.71
C LEU A 9 -19.70 14.48 -15.82
N ARG A 10 -20.66 13.69 -15.33
CA ARG A 10 -20.38 12.42 -14.65
C ARG A 10 -20.08 11.34 -15.70
N CYS A 11 -18.80 11.05 -15.93
CA CYS A 11 -18.40 9.83 -16.65
C CYS A 11 -18.74 8.60 -15.79
N LEU A 12 -19.86 7.94 -16.10
CA LEU A 12 -20.15 6.58 -15.64
C LEU A 12 -19.30 5.60 -16.46
N VAL A 13 -18.21 5.11 -15.89
CA VAL A 13 -17.46 3.98 -16.46
C VAL A 13 -18.17 2.70 -16.04
N PHE A 14 -18.87 2.06 -16.97
CA PHE A 14 -19.37 0.70 -16.79
C PHE A 14 -18.19 -0.27 -16.90
N PHE A 15 -17.69 -0.77 -15.77
CA PHE A 15 -16.78 -1.91 -15.75
C PHE A 15 -17.59 -3.19 -16.00
N THR A 16 -17.50 -3.73 -17.22
CA THR A 16 -17.92 -5.11 -17.51
C THR A 16 -16.96 -6.06 -16.81
N ILE A 17 -17.39 -6.65 -15.70
CA ILE A 17 -16.65 -7.72 -15.03
C ILE A 17 -16.89 -9.00 -15.83
N THR A 18 -15.91 -9.42 -16.64
CA THR A 18 -15.86 -10.79 -17.14
C THR A 18 -15.34 -11.68 -16.02
N THR A 19 -16.24 -12.23 -15.21
CA THR A 19 -15.90 -13.35 -14.33
C THR A 19 -15.72 -14.59 -15.19
N ALA A 20 -14.52 -15.16 -15.17
CA ALA A 20 -14.33 -16.54 -15.60
C ALA A 20 -15.12 -17.42 -14.60
N VAL A 21 -16.27 -17.92 -15.04
CA VAL A 21 -17.07 -18.86 -14.26
C VAL A 21 -16.31 -20.19 -14.22
N LYS A 22 -15.50 -20.39 -13.18
CA LYS A 22 -15.24 -21.76 -12.70
C LYS A 22 -16.58 -22.30 -12.22
N ALA A 23 -16.89 -23.54 -12.60
CA ALA A 23 -18.15 -24.21 -12.28
C ALA A 23 -18.57 -23.94 -10.83
N ALA A 24 -19.84 -23.55 -10.65
CA ALA A 24 -20.43 -23.44 -9.32
C ALA A 24 -20.25 -24.77 -8.59
N PRO A 25 -19.90 -24.78 -7.28
CA PRO A 25 -19.88 -26.02 -6.52
C PRO A 25 -21.29 -26.61 -6.57
N GLY A 26 -21.42 -27.83 -7.08
CA GLY A 26 -22.64 -28.62 -6.89
C GLY A 26 -22.74 -28.87 -5.39
N ALA A 27 -23.63 -28.16 -4.69
CA ALA A 27 -23.78 -28.18 -3.24
C ALA A 27 -25.20 -27.75 -2.86
N GLY A 28 -25.61 -28.04 -1.62
CA GLY A 28 -26.92 -27.72 -1.07
C GLY A 28 -27.16 -26.21 -0.88
N GLU A 29 -28.21 -25.87 -0.12
CA GLU A 29 -28.82 -24.54 -0.08
C GLU A 29 -27.88 -23.39 0.36
N HIS A 30 -26.75 -23.67 1.03
CA HIS A 30 -25.80 -22.68 1.55
C HIS A 30 -24.50 -22.52 0.74
N ALA A 31 -24.41 -23.09 -0.47
CA ALA A 31 -23.24 -22.95 -1.34
C ALA A 31 -22.80 -21.49 -1.56
N TYR A 32 -23.75 -20.56 -1.65
CA TYR A 32 -23.47 -19.13 -1.86
C TYR A 32 -22.89 -18.44 -0.60
N LEU A 33 -23.35 -18.84 0.59
CA LEU A 33 -22.80 -18.35 1.87
C LEU A 33 -21.39 -18.88 2.08
N PHE A 34 -21.18 -20.15 1.75
CA PHE A 34 -19.86 -20.78 1.77
C PHE A 34 -18.84 -20.00 0.95
N VAL A 35 -19.17 -19.69 -0.32
CA VAL A 35 -18.30 -18.90 -1.20
C VAL A 35 -18.02 -17.51 -0.61
N THR A 36 -19.04 -16.85 -0.07
CA THR A 36 -18.91 -15.51 0.54
C THR A 36 -17.93 -15.51 1.72
N LEU A 37 -18.03 -16.49 2.61
CA LEU A 37 -17.12 -16.64 3.75
C LEU A 37 -15.71 -17.05 3.30
N CYS A 38 -15.60 -17.96 2.32
CA CYS A 38 -14.33 -18.39 1.76
C CYS A 38 -13.53 -17.24 1.14
N ASN A 39 -14.19 -16.28 0.48
CA ASN A 39 -13.53 -15.10 -0.07
C ASN A 39 -12.82 -14.29 1.02
N ILE A 40 -13.38 -14.21 2.24
CA ILE A 40 -12.76 -13.55 3.38
C ILE A 40 -11.63 -14.42 3.96
N ILE A 41 -11.86 -15.72 4.13
CA ILE A 41 -10.88 -16.68 4.66
C ILE A 41 -9.59 -16.71 3.83
N ARG A 42 -9.69 -16.51 2.52
CA ARG A 42 -8.56 -16.54 1.57
C ARG A 42 -7.80 -15.21 1.42
N MET A 43 -8.32 -14.11 1.95
CA MET A 43 -7.65 -12.79 1.88
C MET A 43 -6.18 -12.77 2.36
N PRO A 44 -5.79 -13.50 3.43
CA PRO A 44 -4.40 -13.56 3.87
C PRO A 44 -3.41 -14.03 2.79
N GLU A 45 -3.85 -14.85 1.84
CA GLU A 45 -3.03 -15.39 0.74
C GLU A 45 -2.70 -14.34 -0.33
N GLN A 46 -3.43 -13.23 -0.35
CA GLN A 46 -3.33 -12.16 -1.34
C GLN A 46 -2.42 -11.00 -0.89
N LEU A 47 -1.82 -11.12 0.30
CA LEU A 47 -0.93 -10.13 0.86
C LEU A 47 0.49 -10.32 0.29
N SER A 48 0.99 -9.30 -0.38
CA SER A 48 2.36 -9.26 -0.90
C SER A 48 3.11 -8.03 -0.38
N SER A 49 4.42 -8.17 -0.14
CA SER A 49 5.31 -7.01 -0.06
C SER A 49 5.51 -6.41 -1.45
N ASP A 50 5.70 -5.10 -1.54
CA ASP A 50 6.01 -4.44 -2.80
C ASP A 50 7.02 -3.30 -2.59
N ASP A 51 8.27 -3.58 -2.97
CA ASP A 51 9.41 -2.66 -2.85
C ASP A 51 10.08 -2.31 -4.19
N GLN A 52 9.54 -2.79 -5.33
CA GLN A 52 10.16 -2.62 -6.65
C GLN A 52 10.36 -1.15 -7.06
N ASN A 53 9.50 -0.25 -6.59
CA ASN A 53 9.61 1.18 -6.88
C ASN A 53 10.76 1.85 -6.11
N ALA A 54 11.10 1.37 -4.91
CA ALA A 54 12.19 1.92 -4.11
C ALA A 54 13.55 1.59 -4.75
N ASP A 55 13.74 0.32 -5.13
CA ASP A 55 14.97 -0.14 -5.78
C ASP A 55 15.24 0.58 -7.09
N THR A 56 14.18 0.85 -7.87
CA THR A 56 14.28 1.58 -9.13
C THR A 56 14.67 3.04 -8.90
N ALA A 57 14.04 3.71 -7.94
CA ALA A 57 14.37 5.09 -7.60
C ALA A 57 15.82 5.22 -7.11
N GLU A 58 16.28 4.29 -6.27
CA GLU A 58 17.64 4.25 -5.74
C GLU A 58 18.68 4.12 -6.87
N ARG A 59 18.39 3.30 -7.89
CA ARG A 59 19.23 3.22 -9.09
C ARG A 59 19.24 4.52 -9.88
N ASP A 60 18.07 5.09 -10.17
CA ASP A 60 17.96 6.33 -10.95
C ASP A 60 18.66 7.52 -10.25
N PHE A 61 18.55 7.61 -8.92
CA PHE A 61 19.27 8.60 -8.12
C PHE A 61 20.78 8.40 -8.17
N ASN A 62 21.24 7.16 -8.03
CA ASN A 62 22.66 6.85 -8.10
C ASN A 62 23.25 7.19 -9.48
N ASP A 63 22.50 7.02 -10.57
CA ASP A 63 22.94 7.43 -11.90
C ASP A 63 23.17 8.94 -12.01
N ILE A 64 22.29 9.76 -11.40
CA ILE A 64 22.49 11.22 -11.30
C ILE A 64 23.79 11.53 -10.54
N LEU A 65 24.02 10.87 -9.42
CA LEU A 65 25.22 11.10 -8.61
C LEU A 65 26.50 10.66 -9.32
N LYS A 66 26.49 9.54 -10.06
CA LYS A 66 27.64 9.12 -10.87
C LYS A 66 27.98 10.14 -11.95
N LEU A 67 26.98 10.73 -12.61
CA LEU A 67 27.20 11.81 -13.57
C LEU A 67 27.82 13.04 -12.89
N ASN A 68 27.29 13.43 -11.73
CA ASN A 68 27.82 14.53 -10.93
C ASN A 68 29.28 14.28 -10.50
N THR A 69 29.58 13.07 -10.02
CA THR A 69 30.93 12.66 -9.62
C THR A 69 31.87 12.63 -10.83
N SER A 70 31.43 12.12 -11.98
CA SER A 70 32.24 12.08 -13.21
C SER A 70 32.62 13.46 -13.73
N LEU A 71 31.80 14.48 -13.47
CA LEU A 71 32.04 15.89 -13.84
C LEU A 71 32.76 16.69 -12.74
N SER A 72 32.98 16.09 -11.56
CA SER A 72 33.65 16.75 -10.45
C SER A 72 35.16 16.82 -10.67
N ASN A 73 35.76 17.92 -10.22
CA ASN A 73 37.21 18.10 -10.31
C ASN A 73 37.96 17.10 -9.41
N SER A 74 39.22 16.84 -9.76
CA SER A 74 40.07 15.87 -9.06
C SER A 74 40.26 16.18 -7.57
N LYS A 75 40.33 17.46 -7.19
CA LYS A 75 40.47 17.88 -5.78
C LYS A 75 39.24 17.48 -4.96
N TRP A 76 38.04 17.62 -5.50
CA TRP A 76 36.81 17.16 -4.85
C TRP A 76 36.78 15.64 -4.73
N ARG A 77 37.02 14.93 -5.85
CA ARG A 77 36.99 13.46 -5.87
C ARG A 77 38.03 12.82 -4.94
N ALA A 78 39.19 13.46 -4.77
CA ALA A 78 40.23 13.01 -3.84
C ALA A 78 39.75 12.88 -2.39
N ARG A 79 38.69 13.61 -1.99
CA ARG A 79 38.08 13.49 -0.65
C ARG A 79 37.46 12.12 -0.39
N PHE A 80 37.10 11.40 -1.45
CA PHE A 80 36.49 10.08 -1.39
C PHE A 80 37.47 8.97 -1.78
N ALA A 81 38.71 9.29 -2.15
CA ALA A 81 39.69 8.28 -2.55
C ALA A 81 40.08 7.38 -1.36
N LYS A 82 40.31 6.08 -1.65
CA LYS A 82 40.87 5.15 -0.68
C LYS A 82 42.27 5.63 -0.28
N GLN A 83 42.56 5.68 1.02
CA GLN A 83 43.86 6.15 1.51
C GLN A 83 44.80 4.98 1.87
N ASN A 84 46.09 5.14 1.56
CA ASN A 84 47.19 4.32 2.10
C ASN A 84 46.97 2.79 2.07
N GLY A 85 46.52 2.23 0.95
CA GLY A 85 46.30 0.78 0.81
C GLY A 85 45.07 0.24 1.53
N SER A 86 44.25 1.10 2.14
CA SER A 86 42.93 0.73 2.68
C SER A 86 42.00 0.30 1.56
N GLU A 87 41.29 -0.80 1.74
CA GLU A 87 40.18 -1.17 0.86
C GLU A 87 38.92 -0.32 1.11
N LYS A 88 38.84 0.35 2.28
CA LYS A 88 37.72 1.19 2.69
C LYS A 88 37.92 2.65 2.32
N ARG A 89 36.82 3.27 1.90
CA ARG A 89 36.70 4.71 1.64
C ARG A 89 36.60 5.49 2.97
N PRO A 90 36.95 6.80 3.00
CA PRO A 90 36.93 7.59 4.23
C PRO A 90 35.51 7.93 4.70
N ASP A 91 35.30 7.90 6.02
CA ASP A 91 34.10 8.44 6.66
C ASP A 91 34.08 9.97 6.62
N TYR A 92 32.89 10.57 6.78
CA TYR A 92 32.76 12.02 6.89
C TYR A 92 33.48 12.54 8.13
N THR A 93 34.32 13.57 7.95
CA THR A 93 35.00 14.26 9.05
C THR A 93 34.62 15.74 9.05
N PRO A 94 34.22 16.32 10.21
CA PRO A 94 33.95 17.75 10.34
C PRO A 94 35.18 18.59 10.00
N GLU A 95 34.99 19.65 9.22
CA GLU A 95 36.05 20.60 8.90
C GLU A 95 36.10 21.70 9.97
N ASN A 96 37.29 21.97 10.51
CA ASN A 96 37.50 22.98 11.57
C ASN A 96 36.60 22.79 12.80
N GLY A 97 36.25 21.54 13.12
CA GLY A 97 35.37 21.21 14.24
C GLY A 97 33.89 21.56 14.03
N LYS A 98 33.48 21.96 12.81
CA LYS A 98 32.08 22.23 12.47
C LYS A 98 31.53 21.16 11.56
N THR A 99 30.42 20.56 11.99
CA THR A 99 29.64 19.63 11.16
C THR A 99 28.84 20.42 10.13
N ASP A 100 29.03 20.06 8.87
CA ASP A 100 28.15 20.44 7.78
C ASP A 100 27.12 19.33 7.61
N ASN A 101 25.87 19.62 7.98
CA ASN A 101 24.79 18.65 7.97
C ASN A 101 24.47 18.14 6.55
N LEU A 102 24.64 18.98 5.52
CA LEU A 102 24.43 18.57 4.14
C LEU A 102 25.51 17.58 3.72
N LEU A 103 26.78 17.92 3.94
CA LEU A 103 27.90 17.04 3.62
C LEU A 103 27.78 15.71 4.37
N GLN A 104 27.49 15.75 5.67
CA GLN A 104 27.35 14.55 6.49
C GLN A 104 26.22 13.64 5.99
N THR A 105 25.08 14.22 5.61
CA THR A 105 23.91 13.47 5.13
C THR A 105 24.17 12.85 3.76
N CYS A 106 24.81 13.56 2.84
CA CYS A 106 25.04 13.10 1.47
C CYS A 106 26.31 12.25 1.32
N TRP A 107 27.21 12.23 2.30
CA TRP A 107 28.50 11.53 2.23
C TRP A 107 28.37 10.06 1.81
N PRO A 108 27.47 9.25 2.39
CA PRO A 108 27.33 7.84 2.01
C PRO A 108 26.94 7.66 0.54
N ASP A 109 26.05 8.52 0.04
CA ASP A 109 25.60 8.48 -1.35
C ASP A 109 26.72 8.88 -2.33
N TRP A 110 27.55 9.87 -1.97
CA TRP A 110 28.72 10.25 -2.76
C TRP A 110 29.82 9.20 -2.78
N LEU A 111 30.06 8.51 -1.66
CA LEU A 111 30.97 7.38 -1.60
C LEU A 111 30.54 6.27 -2.57
N LYS A 112 29.25 5.91 -2.55
CA LYS A 112 28.65 4.93 -3.45
C LYS A 112 28.78 5.33 -4.92
N ALA A 113 28.55 6.61 -5.24
CA ALA A 113 28.72 7.12 -6.59
C ALA A 113 30.19 7.04 -7.05
N GLU A 114 31.13 7.43 -6.19
CA GLU A 114 32.57 7.37 -6.48
C GLU A 114 33.08 5.93 -6.64
N ASP A 115 32.54 4.97 -5.90
CA ASP A 115 32.81 3.54 -6.15
C ASP A 115 32.38 3.10 -7.55
N GLY A 116 31.21 3.57 -7.97
CA GLY A 116 30.67 3.30 -9.31
C GLY A 116 31.34 4.06 -10.46
N THR A 117 32.27 4.97 -10.18
CA THR A 117 33.00 5.78 -11.17
C THR A 117 34.51 5.82 -10.89
N SER A 118 35.04 4.82 -10.20
CA SER A 118 36.44 4.76 -9.80
C SER A 118 37.38 4.42 -10.96
N GLU A 119 36.86 3.75 -11.99
CA GLU A 119 37.62 3.41 -13.19
C GLU A 119 37.33 4.37 -14.35
N ASN A 120 38.36 4.68 -15.16
CA ASN A 120 38.23 5.54 -16.34
C ASN A 120 37.16 5.06 -17.34
N ARG A 121 37.00 3.73 -17.48
CA ARG A 121 35.97 3.15 -18.35
C ARG A 121 34.55 3.50 -17.87
N GLN A 122 34.31 3.45 -16.56
CA GLN A 122 33.01 3.77 -15.97
C GLN A 122 32.69 5.26 -16.12
N ILE A 123 33.67 6.13 -15.90
CA ILE A 123 33.55 7.58 -16.13
C ILE A 123 33.20 7.83 -17.61
N SER A 124 33.93 7.22 -18.54
CA SER A 124 33.70 7.37 -19.97
C SER A 124 32.29 6.93 -20.38
N GLU A 125 31.79 5.81 -19.85
CA GLU A 125 30.44 5.33 -20.11
C GLU A 125 29.35 6.30 -19.59
N VAL A 126 29.52 6.81 -18.36
CA VAL A 126 28.61 7.80 -17.77
C VAL A 126 28.58 9.09 -18.61
N LEU A 127 29.75 9.61 -19.00
CA LEU A 127 29.83 10.82 -19.84
C LEU A 127 29.25 10.58 -21.24
N LYS A 128 29.47 9.40 -21.83
CA LYS A 128 28.90 9.02 -23.12
C LYS A 128 27.37 9.03 -23.09
N ASN A 129 26.76 8.49 -22.02
CA ASN A 129 25.31 8.48 -21.86
C ASN A 129 24.70 9.90 -21.77
N ALA A 130 25.47 10.88 -21.29
CA ALA A 130 25.10 12.29 -21.25
C ALA A 130 25.51 13.08 -22.52
N GLY A 131 26.10 12.43 -23.53
CA GLY A 131 26.58 13.07 -24.76
C GLY A 131 27.87 13.89 -24.58
N LEU A 132 28.62 13.68 -23.49
CA LEU A 132 29.80 14.46 -23.10
C LEU A 132 31.14 13.82 -23.44
N GLU A 133 31.15 12.67 -24.13
CA GLU A 133 32.38 11.91 -24.46
C GLU A 133 33.43 12.76 -25.18
N THR A 134 33.00 13.63 -26.10
CA THR A 134 33.88 14.52 -26.89
C THR A 134 33.75 16.00 -26.54
N ALA A 135 33.02 16.33 -25.46
CA ALA A 135 32.79 17.71 -25.06
C ALA A 135 34.05 18.36 -24.46
N ASP A 136 34.26 19.65 -24.74
CA ASP A 136 35.35 20.43 -24.13
C ASP A 136 35.11 20.67 -22.63
N GLU A 137 36.18 21.02 -21.89
CA GLU A 137 36.11 21.24 -20.44
C GLU A 137 35.19 22.40 -20.03
N SER A 138 35.02 23.40 -20.91
CA SER A 138 34.08 24.51 -20.69
C SER A 138 32.63 24.01 -20.71
N THR A 139 32.29 23.16 -21.67
CA THR A 139 30.99 22.51 -21.82
C THR A 139 30.69 21.61 -20.63
N LYS A 140 31.66 20.77 -20.23
CA LYS A 140 31.53 19.91 -19.05
C LYS A 140 31.31 20.73 -17.78
N SER A 141 32.04 21.84 -17.61
CA SER A 141 31.88 22.73 -16.45
C SER A 141 30.50 23.38 -16.40
N GLN A 142 29.98 23.86 -17.54
CA GLN A 142 28.64 24.43 -17.62
C GLN A 142 27.56 23.36 -17.39
N TYR A 143 27.73 22.17 -17.96
CA TYR A 143 26.85 21.03 -17.71
C TYR A 143 26.79 20.70 -16.22
N HIS A 144 27.95 20.62 -15.57
CA HIS A 144 28.05 20.32 -14.15
C HIS A 144 27.34 21.37 -13.28
N ALA A 145 27.43 22.66 -13.64
CA ALA A 145 26.69 23.73 -12.96
C ALA A 145 25.17 23.59 -13.13
N LEU A 146 24.69 23.26 -14.32
CA LEU A 146 23.26 23.00 -14.58
C LEU A 146 22.75 21.73 -13.89
N LEU A 147 23.64 20.77 -13.64
CA LEU A 147 23.33 19.51 -12.96
C LEU A 147 23.14 19.68 -11.45
N GLN A 148 23.85 20.61 -10.79
CA GLN A 148 23.77 20.81 -9.33
C GLN A 148 22.34 20.89 -8.78
N PRO A 149 21.45 21.78 -9.27
CA PRO A 149 20.09 21.87 -8.74
C PRO A 149 19.27 20.60 -8.96
N ILE A 150 19.56 19.82 -10.01
CA ILE A 150 18.90 18.54 -10.27
C ILE A 150 19.35 17.49 -9.26
N ALA A 151 20.66 17.40 -9.01
CA ALA A 151 21.23 16.47 -8.04
C ALA A 151 20.74 16.77 -6.61
N GLU A 152 20.69 18.05 -6.23
CA GLU A 152 20.14 18.49 -4.93
C GLU A 152 18.66 18.13 -4.78
N THR A 153 17.85 18.41 -5.81
CA THR A 153 16.42 18.04 -5.80
C THR A 153 16.23 16.53 -5.70
N ALA A 154 17.02 15.75 -6.44
CA ALA A 154 16.95 14.30 -6.41
C ALA A 154 17.33 13.74 -5.03
N ALA A 155 18.35 14.30 -4.36
CA ALA A 155 18.74 13.92 -3.02
C ALA A 155 17.62 14.18 -2.00
N HIS A 156 16.95 15.34 -2.08
CA HIS A 156 15.80 15.64 -1.21
C HIS A 156 14.63 14.66 -1.41
N LEU A 157 14.28 14.35 -2.66
CA LEU A 157 13.23 13.39 -2.98
C LEU A 157 13.60 11.97 -2.52
N MET A 158 14.87 11.58 -2.67
CA MET A 158 15.35 10.28 -2.21
C MET A 158 15.31 10.17 -0.69
N ALA A 159 15.73 11.20 0.04
CA ALA A 159 15.62 11.24 1.50
C ALA A 159 14.16 11.13 1.96
N THR A 160 13.25 11.84 1.28
CA THR A 160 11.80 11.74 1.54
C THR A 160 11.27 10.32 1.29
N LEU A 161 11.69 9.68 0.19
CA LEU A 161 11.30 8.32 -0.13
C LEU A 161 11.82 7.32 0.91
N ARG A 162 13.10 7.40 1.29
CA ARG A 162 13.72 6.55 2.31
C ARG A 162 13.01 6.69 3.66
N ALA A 163 12.72 7.92 4.10
CA ALA A 163 11.98 8.17 5.34
C ALA A 163 10.58 7.51 5.35
N LYS A 164 9.87 7.54 4.21
CA LYS A 164 8.57 6.89 4.05
C LYS A 164 8.64 5.36 4.02
N ILE A 165 9.78 4.78 3.66
CA ILE A 165 9.99 3.33 3.67
C ILE A 165 10.28 2.85 5.09
N THR A 166 11.03 3.64 5.87
CA THR A 166 11.44 3.30 7.23
C THR A 166 10.42 3.68 8.32
N ASP A 167 9.26 4.24 7.94
CA ASP A 167 8.23 4.61 8.91
C ASP A 167 7.65 3.36 9.59
N SER A 168 8.08 3.14 10.83
CA SER A 168 7.68 1.97 11.64
C SER A 168 6.23 2.03 12.11
N ALA A 169 5.57 3.19 11.99
CA ALA A 169 4.14 3.31 12.28
C ALA A 169 3.26 2.89 11.09
N ALA A 170 3.83 2.76 9.89
CA ALA A 170 3.08 2.37 8.70
C ALA A 170 2.57 0.92 8.78
N PRO A 171 1.34 0.63 8.32
CA PRO A 171 0.84 -0.73 8.27
C PRO A 171 1.69 -1.62 7.35
N THR A 172 1.90 -2.87 7.75
CA THR A 172 2.64 -3.87 6.98
C THR A 172 1.73 -5.03 6.58
N PRO A 173 2.08 -5.79 5.51
CA PRO A 173 1.35 -7.01 5.17
C PRO A 173 1.20 -7.97 6.35
N GLU A 174 2.23 -8.11 7.18
CA GLU A 174 2.22 -8.97 8.36
C GLU A 174 1.19 -8.51 9.41
N LEU A 175 1.14 -7.20 9.71
CA LEU A 175 0.17 -6.64 10.64
C LEU A 175 -1.26 -6.83 10.13
N ILE A 176 -1.49 -6.61 8.84
CA ILE A 176 -2.80 -6.83 8.21
C ILE A 176 -3.17 -8.31 8.28
N LYS A 177 -2.22 -9.21 8.01
CA LYS A 177 -2.43 -10.66 8.10
C LYS A 177 -2.88 -11.08 9.50
N ARG A 178 -2.25 -10.55 10.55
CA ARG A 178 -2.66 -10.79 11.95
C ARG A 178 -4.09 -10.31 12.22
N LYS A 179 -4.50 -9.16 11.68
CA LYS A 179 -5.87 -8.66 11.83
C LYS A 179 -6.89 -9.47 11.03
N LEU A 180 -6.57 -9.88 9.80
CA LEU A 180 -7.39 -10.83 9.04
C LEU A 180 -7.58 -12.13 9.83
N ASN A 181 -6.49 -12.70 10.34
CA ASN A 181 -6.53 -13.92 11.12
C ASN A 181 -7.32 -13.79 12.44
N LYS A 182 -7.34 -12.60 13.04
CA LYS A 182 -8.24 -12.30 14.16
C LYS A 182 -9.70 -12.37 13.75
N ALA A 183 -10.05 -11.81 12.58
CA ALA A 183 -11.42 -11.91 12.08
C ALA A 183 -11.80 -13.35 11.72
N ILE A 184 -10.87 -14.08 11.11
CA ILE A 184 -11.11 -15.42 10.57
C ILE A 184 -11.16 -16.46 11.70
N TYR A 185 -10.13 -16.49 12.54
CA TYR A 185 -9.87 -17.55 13.53
C TYR A 185 -9.99 -17.07 14.98
N GLY A 186 -10.17 -15.77 15.23
CA GLY A 186 -10.13 -15.22 16.60
C GLY A 186 -8.72 -15.08 17.18
N LYS A 187 -7.67 -15.38 16.39
CA LYS A 187 -6.26 -15.38 16.83
C LYS A 187 -5.48 -14.29 16.10
N GLU A 188 -4.76 -13.45 16.86
CA GLU A 188 -4.00 -12.33 16.31
C GLU A 188 -2.53 -12.72 16.04
N GLU A 189 -2.35 -13.76 15.23
CA GLU A 189 -1.05 -14.34 14.84
C GLU A 189 -1.00 -14.50 13.32
N ALA A 190 0.17 -14.36 12.69
CA ALA A 190 0.28 -14.38 11.22
C ALA A 190 0.14 -15.78 10.61
N SER A 191 0.49 -16.82 11.36
CA SER A 191 0.34 -18.24 11.00
C SER A 191 -0.85 -18.89 11.73
N ALA A 192 -1.84 -18.09 12.14
CA ALA A 192 -3.00 -18.60 12.86
C ALA A 192 -3.72 -19.69 12.07
N THR A 193 -4.11 -20.73 12.79
CA THR A 193 -4.96 -21.81 12.31
C THR A 193 -5.80 -22.34 13.46
N LEU A 194 -6.78 -23.19 13.16
CA LEU A 194 -7.53 -23.93 14.16
C LEU A 194 -6.71 -25.15 14.60
N THR A 195 -6.47 -25.28 15.90
CA THR A 195 -5.63 -26.34 16.47
C THR A 195 -6.35 -27.14 17.54
N ALA A 196 -7.43 -26.62 18.12
CA ALA A 196 -8.17 -27.29 19.17
C ALA A 196 -9.67 -26.95 19.15
N ALA A 197 -10.48 -27.78 19.80
CA ALA A 197 -11.92 -27.57 19.95
C ALA A 197 -12.27 -26.18 20.51
N ASN A 198 -11.49 -25.68 21.47
CA ASN A 198 -11.73 -24.38 22.11
C ASN A 198 -11.68 -23.20 21.13
N ASP A 199 -10.98 -23.31 19.99
CA ASP A 199 -10.97 -22.28 18.95
C ASP A 199 -12.35 -22.05 18.32
N MET A 200 -13.23 -23.06 18.42
CA MET A 200 -14.56 -23.08 17.82
C MET A 200 -15.69 -22.94 18.85
N LYS A 201 -15.38 -22.71 20.14
CA LYS A 201 -16.39 -22.57 21.20
C LYS A 201 -16.88 -21.14 21.41
N GLY A 202 -16.73 -20.28 20.40
CA GLY A 202 -17.26 -18.93 20.43
C GLY A 202 -16.68 -18.05 21.52
N LYS A 203 -17.46 -17.02 21.91
CA LYS A 203 -17.13 -16.05 22.94
C LYS A 203 -16.60 -16.70 24.22
N ALA A 204 -15.39 -16.30 24.60
CA ALA A 204 -14.66 -16.79 25.77
C ALA A 204 -14.50 -18.34 25.84
N GLY A 205 -14.69 -19.05 24.72
CA GLY A 205 -14.58 -20.51 24.65
C GLY A 205 -15.68 -21.26 25.42
N THR A 206 -16.86 -20.66 25.58
CA THR A 206 -17.92 -21.15 26.49
C THR A 206 -19.03 -21.96 25.81
N ALA A 207 -19.12 -21.96 24.48
CA ALA A 207 -20.18 -22.69 23.78
C ALA A 207 -20.01 -24.20 23.99
N THR A 208 -21.12 -24.87 24.30
CA THR A 208 -21.18 -26.33 24.53
C THR A 208 -22.01 -27.05 23.48
N SER A 209 -22.68 -26.32 22.60
CA SER A 209 -23.54 -26.85 21.55
C SER A 209 -23.57 -25.92 20.34
N MET A 210 -24.02 -26.43 19.19
CA MET A 210 -24.28 -25.59 18.01
C MET A 210 -25.29 -24.50 18.33
N GLN A 211 -26.34 -24.82 19.08
CA GLN A 211 -27.36 -23.85 19.49
C GLN A 211 -26.79 -22.67 20.30
N THR A 212 -25.87 -22.93 21.23
CA THR A 212 -25.22 -21.86 22.00
C THR A 212 -24.18 -21.08 21.18
N LEU A 213 -23.47 -21.77 20.28
CA LEU A 213 -22.53 -21.14 19.36
C LEU A 213 -23.23 -20.21 18.36
N CYS A 214 -24.29 -20.72 17.73
CA CYS A 214 -24.93 -20.13 16.55
C CYS A 214 -26.20 -19.32 16.88
N GLY A 215 -26.74 -19.46 18.09
CA GLY A 215 -27.78 -18.60 18.63
C GLY A 215 -29.19 -19.19 18.58
N VAL A 216 -30.05 -18.59 19.40
CA VAL A 216 -31.50 -18.85 19.49
C VAL A 216 -32.25 -17.51 19.49
N PRO A 217 -33.57 -17.51 19.26
CA PRO A 217 -34.37 -16.28 19.28
C PRO A 217 -34.13 -15.42 20.52
N ALA A 218 -33.98 -14.11 20.30
CA ALA A 218 -33.79 -13.08 21.31
C ALA A 218 -32.50 -13.19 22.14
N THR A 219 -31.51 -13.96 21.67
CA THR A 219 -30.17 -14.07 22.27
C THR A 219 -29.09 -13.69 21.28
N ASP A 220 -27.87 -13.47 21.79
CA ASP A 220 -26.69 -13.25 20.96
C ASP A 220 -25.97 -14.59 20.75
N ALA A 221 -25.77 -14.99 19.49
CA ALA A 221 -24.86 -16.06 19.15
C ALA A 221 -23.46 -15.81 19.72
N GLN A 222 -22.78 -16.87 20.13
CA GLN A 222 -21.40 -16.80 20.58
C GLN A 222 -20.38 -16.86 19.44
N ALA A 223 -20.81 -17.09 18.20
CA ALA A 223 -19.95 -17.03 17.02
C ALA A 223 -19.41 -15.59 16.84
N GLU A 224 -18.11 -15.42 17.03
CA GLU A 224 -17.40 -14.13 16.95
C GLU A 224 -16.39 -14.08 15.81
N THR A 225 -16.20 -15.19 15.07
CA THR A 225 -15.26 -15.32 13.96
C THR A 225 -15.93 -15.80 12.67
N ILE A 226 -15.28 -15.56 11.52
CA ILE A 226 -15.76 -16.04 10.22
C ILE A 226 -15.81 -17.58 10.17
N THR A 227 -14.85 -18.29 10.78
CA THR A 227 -14.86 -19.76 10.79
C THR A 227 -15.95 -20.34 11.69
N GLN A 228 -16.28 -19.70 12.80
CA GLN A 228 -17.40 -20.11 13.65
C GLN A 228 -18.73 -19.94 12.92
N MET A 229 -18.90 -18.81 12.20
CA MET A 229 -20.05 -18.60 11.31
C MET A 229 -20.12 -19.63 10.19
N LEU A 230 -18.96 -19.96 9.58
CA LEU A 230 -18.86 -21.02 8.58
C LEU A 230 -19.37 -22.37 9.12
N LEU A 231 -18.93 -22.76 10.32
CA LEU A 231 -19.40 -24.01 10.93
C LEU A 231 -20.91 -23.99 11.20
N CYS A 232 -21.46 -22.88 11.69
CA CYS A 232 -22.89 -22.73 11.96
C CYS A 232 -23.77 -22.88 10.72
N LEU A 233 -23.31 -22.35 9.58
CA LEU A 233 -24.05 -22.38 8.32
C LEU A 233 -23.86 -23.70 7.57
N CYS A 234 -22.71 -24.34 7.74
CA CYS A 234 -22.32 -25.50 6.94
C CYS A 234 -22.37 -26.82 7.70
N SER A 235 -22.73 -26.85 8.98
CA SER A 235 -22.76 -28.10 9.74
C SER A 235 -23.69 -29.12 9.09
N TYR A 236 -23.18 -30.34 8.96
CA TYR A 236 -23.98 -31.48 8.55
C TYR A 236 -24.68 -32.10 9.77
N ASP A 237 -25.92 -32.51 9.60
CA ASP A 237 -26.68 -33.34 10.52
C ASP A 237 -27.05 -34.67 9.86
N ALA A 238 -27.19 -35.74 10.63
CA ALA A 238 -27.49 -37.07 10.10
C ALA A 238 -28.85 -37.14 9.38
N THR A 239 -29.74 -36.19 9.65
CA THR A 239 -31.05 -36.07 8.98
C THR A 239 -31.01 -35.28 7.67
N ASP A 240 -29.88 -34.64 7.33
CA ASP A 240 -29.75 -33.88 6.09
C ASP A 240 -29.70 -34.79 4.87
N ASN A 241 -30.41 -34.40 3.81
CA ASN A 241 -30.40 -35.11 2.53
C ASN A 241 -29.15 -34.80 1.69
N ASP A 242 -28.59 -33.60 1.84
CA ASP A 242 -27.43 -33.11 1.09
C ASP A 242 -26.41 -32.41 2.00
N LYS A 243 -25.20 -32.19 1.49
CA LYS A 243 -24.21 -31.36 2.15
C LYS A 243 -24.55 -29.87 1.98
N PRO A 244 -24.70 -29.08 3.07
CA PRO A 244 -25.22 -27.72 2.97
C PRO A 244 -24.37 -26.74 2.15
N CYS A 245 -23.04 -26.82 2.23
CA CYS A 245 -22.15 -25.79 1.71
C CYS A 245 -21.27 -26.24 0.55
N GLU A 246 -20.78 -27.47 0.57
CA GLU A 246 -19.91 -28.03 -0.46
C GLU A 246 -20.12 -29.55 -0.55
N SER A 247 -20.30 -30.13 -1.74
CA SER A 247 -20.68 -31.55 -1.87
C SER A 247 -19.67 -32.53 -1.29
N THR A 248 -18.39 -32.15 -1.23
CA THR A 248 -17.32 -33.00 -0.71
C THR A 248 -16.98 -32.72 0.75
N GLN A 249 -17.69 -31.79 1.42
CA GLN A 249 -17.49 -31.54 2.85
C GLN A 249 -17.75 -32.80 3.70
N SER A 250 -17.17 -32.82 4.89
CA SER A 250 -17.39 -33.87 5.89
C SER A 250 -18.88 -34.12 6.15
N GLY A 251 -19.24 -35.40 6.16
CA GLY A 251 -20.56 -35.86 6.59
C GLY A 251 -20.65 -36.24 8.05
N ALA A 252 -19.74 -35.77 8.88
CA ALA A 252 -19.81 -35.97 10.33
C ALA A 252 -20.58 -34.81 10.99
N ALA A 253 -21.49 -35.15 11.89
CA ALA A 253 -22.16 -34.17 12.74
C ALA A 253 -21.21 -33.58 13.81
N PRO A 254 -21.47 -32.36 14.30
CA PRO A 254 -20.79 -31.82 15.47
C PRO A 254 -20.94 -32.75 16.68
N ALA A 255 -19.81 -33.15 17.26
CA ALA A 255 -19.77 -33.97 18.45
C ALA A 255 -20.22 -33.18 19.69
N PRO A 256 -20.64 -33.87 20.78
CA PRO A 256 -20.98 -33.22 22.04
C PRO A 256 -19.88 -32.25 22.52
N SER A 257 -20.28 -31.14 23.14
CA SER A 257 -19.36 -30.09 23.61
C SER A 257 -18.47 -29.51 22.51
N LEU A 258 -18.87 -29.65 21.23
CA LEU A 258 -18.14 -29.17 20.06
C LEU A 258 -16.72 -29.76 19.93
N ALA A 259 -16.52 -31.00 20.42
CA ALA A 259 -15.18 -31.61 20.52
C ALA A 259 -14.44 -31.73 19.16
N ASN A 260 -15.16 -31.98 18.06
CA ASN A 260 -14.62 -32.10 16.70
C ASN A 260 -14.83 -30.84 15.84
N ALA A 261 -15.37 -29.75 16.39
CA ALA A 261 -15.77 -28.57 15.62
C ALA A 261 -14.62 -27.94 14.82
N HIS A 262 -13.40 -27.92 15.39
CA HIS A 262 -12.21 -27.42 14.72
C HIS A 262 -11.85 -28.27 13.49
N THR A 263 -11.99 -29.59 13.56
CA THR A 263 -11.74 -30.50 12.43
C THR A 263 -12.75 -30.30 11.30
N LEU A 264 -14.03 -30.13 11.65
CA LEU A 264 -15.09 -29.85 10.67
C LEU A 264 -14.88 -28.50 9.97
N ALA A 265 -14.52 -27.46 10.74
CA ALA A 265 -14.21 -26.16 10.17
C ALA A 265 -12.96 -26.19 9.27
N LEU A 266 -11.91 -26.92 9.67
CA LEU A 266 -10.71 -27.11 8.84
C LEU A 266 -11.03 -27.81 7.52
N ASP A 267 -11.86 -28.87 7.54
CA ASP A 267 -12.30 -29.53 6.32
C ASP A 267 -12.97 -28.54 5.36
N LEU A 268 -13.90 -27.72 5.84
CA LEU A 268 -14.55 -26.67 5.06
C LEU A 268 -13.56 -25.62 4.52
N ILE A 269 -12.63 -25.15 5.35
CA ILE A 269 -11.58 -24.19 4.93
C ILE A 269 -10.73 -24.78 3.81
N THR A 270 -10.36 -26.06 3.88
CA THR A 270 -9.55 -26.70 2.82
C THR A 270 -10.28 -26.74 1.48
N LYS A 271 -11.62 -26.70 1.51
CA LYS A 271 -12.50 -26.74 0.34
C LYS A 271 -12.77 -25.34 -0.24
N CYS A 272 -12.37 -24.27 0.45
CA CYS A 272 -12.52 -22.93 -0.09
C CYS A 272 -11.79 -22.81 -1.43
N PRO A 273 -12.38 -22.17 -2.45
CA PRO A 273 -11.68 -21.89 -3.71
C PRO A 273 -10.36 -21.17 -3.46
N ALA A 274 -9.38 -21.37 -4.34
CA ALA A 274 -8.11 -20.66 -4.25
C ALA A 274 -8.30 -19.15 -4.39
N ALA A 275 -7.52 -18.37 -3.63
CA ALA A 275 -7.51 -16.92 -3.77
C ALA A 275 -7.11 -16.52 -5.21
N PRO A 276 -7.70 -15.44 -5.78
CA PRO A 276 -7.18 -14.91 -7.04
C PRO A 276 -5.77 -14.35 -6.82
N ALA A 277 -4.90 -14.47 -7.81
CA ALA A 277 -3.51 -14.01 -7.80
C ALA A 277 -3.34 -12.47 -7.79
N GLN A 278 -4.38 -11.74 -7.42
CA GLN A 278 -4.39 -10.29 -7.30
C GLN A 278 -4.06 -9.88 -5.87
N ARG A 279 -3.37 -8.75 -5.73
CA ARG A 279 -3.11 -8.15 -4.42
C ARG A 279 -4.42 -7.75 -3.76
N LEU A 280 -4.55 -8.01 -2.46
CA LEU A 280 -5.67 -7.52 -1.66
C LEU A 280 -5.70 -5.99 -1.64
N THR A 281 -6.89 -5.42 -1.80
CA THR A 281 -7.15 -3.98 -1.75
C THR A 281 -8.23 -3.66 -0.72
N ALA A 282 -8.25 -2.42 -0.23
CA ALA A 282 -9.29 -1.92 0.65
C ALA A 282 -10.68 -2.06 0.02
N ALA A 283 -10.81 -1.75 -1.28
CA ALA A 283 -12.06 -1.88 -2.01
C ALA A 283 -12.60 -3.32 -2.04
N GLN A 284 -11.71 -4.31 -2.23
CA GLN A 284 -12.09 -5.73 -2.17
C GLN A 284 -12.59 -6.12 -0.78
N VAL A 285 -11.90 -5.70 0.29
CA VAL A 285 -12.34 -5.97 1.68
C VAL A 285 -13.72 -5.36 1.95
N ALA A 286 -13.92 -4.09 1.61
CA ALA A 286 -15.22 -3.42 1.78
C ALA A 286 -16.34 -4.12 1.01
N THR A 287 -16.07 -4.55 -0.22
CA THR A 287 -17.04 -5.29 -1.06
C THR A 287 -17.42 -6.61 -0.41
N GLN A 288 -16.45 -7.43 0.01
CA GLN A 288 -16.75 -8.73 0.63
C GLN A 288 -17.48 -8.60 1.97
N VAL A 289 -17.12 -7.60 2.78
CA VAL A 289 -17.85 -7.29 4.03
C VAL A 289 -19.28 -6.87 3.73
N ALA A 290 -19.52 -6.01 2.74
CA ALA A 290 -20.87 -5.61 2.34
C ALA A 290 -21.68 -6.81 1.82
N LEU A 291 -21.08 -7.68 1.00
CA LEU A 291 -21.73 -8.90 0.54
C LEU A 291 -22.12 -9.81 1.71
N LEU A 292 -21.22 -10.03 2.68
CA LEU A 292 -21.55 -10.80 3.88
C LEU A 292 -22.70 -10.16 4.66
N LEU A 293 -22.65 -8.85 4.90
CA LEU A 293 -23.69 -8.13 5.66
C LEU A 293 -25.04 -8.16 4.95
N ASN A 294 -25.08 -8.12 3.62
CA ASN A 294 -26.31 -8.20 2.84
C ASN A 294 -27.01 -9.57 2.91
N ASN A 295 -26.31 -10.60 3.40
CA ASN A 295 -26.90 -11.90 3.66
C ASN A 295 -27.61 -11.98 5.03
N PHE A 296 -27.42 -10.98 5.90
CA PHE A 296 -28.20 -10.88 7.13
C PHE A 296 -29.59 -10.29 6.84
N LYS A 297 -30.61 -10.92 7.41
CA LYS A 297 -32.01 -10.53 7.33
C LYS A 297 -32.52 -10.21 8.73
N SER A 298 -33.34 -9.18 8.88
CA SER A 298 -34.05 -8.93 10.13
C SER A 298 -35.23 -9.88 10.26
N ILE A 299 -35.30 -10.62 11.36
CA ILE A 299 -36.43 -11.50 11.69
C ILE A 299 -36.84 -11.26 13.14
N SER A 300 -38.07 -10.78 13.33
CA SER A 300 -38.59 -10.41 14.66
C SER A 300 -37.61 -9.48 15.40
N THR A 301 -36.99 -9.97 16.47
CA THR A 301 -36.04 -9.23 17.32
C THR A 301 -34.57 -9.49 17.00
N ASN A 302 -34.25 -10.15 15.87
CA ASN A 302 -32.91 -10.66 15.57
C ASN A 302 -32.41 -10.27 14.16
N LEU A 303 -31.09 -10.29 14.00
CA LEU A 303 -30.40 -10.38 12.72
C LEU A 303 -29.99 -11.82 12.48
N LEU A 304 -30.40 -12.38 11.35
CA LEU A 304 -30.25 -13.79 10.98
C LEU A 304 -29.48 -13.91 9.67
N ILE A 305 -28.52 -14.83 9.58
CA ILE A 305 -27.92 -15.31 8.33
C ILE A 305 -28.14 -16.82 8.23
N GLY A 306 -28.41 -17.33 7.02
CA GLY A 306 -28.77 -18.73 6.78
C GLY A 306 -30.26 -19.03 7.02
N ASP A 307 -30.58 -20.33 7.07
CA ASP A 307 -31.95 -20.82 7.15
C ASP A 307 -32.37 -21.19 8.58
N TYR A 308 -33.60 -20.81 8.93
CA TYR A 308 -34.19 -20.96 10.26
C TYR A 308 -35.65 -21.38 10.15
N THR A 309 -36.00 -22.51 10.77
CA THR A 309 -37.30 -23.18 10.62
C THR A 309 -37.97 -23.50 11.96
N GLY A 310 -37.22 -23.60 13.06
CA GLY A 310 -37.68 -24.12 14.35
C GLY A 310 -37.25 -23.29 15.56
N THR A 311 -36.62 -23.94 16.53
CA THR A 311 -36.35 -23.41 17.88
C THR A 311 -35.01 -22.69 18.01
N GLY A 312 -34.07 -22.91 17.09
CA GLY A 312 -32.78 -22.22 17.07
C GLY A 312 -31.85 -22.69 15.97
N CYS A 313 -30.65 -22.09 15.92
CA CYS A 313 -29.61 -22.49 14.98
C CYS A 313 -28.83 -23.70 15.54
N THR A 314 -29.40 -24.90 15.42
CA THR A 314 -28.83 -26.14 15.96
C THR A 314 -27.86 -26.82 14.99
N GLY A 315 -27.84 -26.40 13.73
CA GLY A 315 -27.10 -27.05 12.66
C GLY A 315 -27.85 -28.18 11.95
N SER A 316 -29.11 -28.46 12.31
CA SER A 316 -29.98 -29.42 11.62
C SER A 316 -30.97 -28.74 10.69
N GLU A 317 -31.32 -29.37 9.57
CA GLU A 317 -32.30 -28.86 8.59
C GLU A 317 -33.68 -28.57 9.20
N GLY A 318 -34.15 -29.43 10.12
CA GLY A 318 -35.46 -29.28 10.77
C GLY A 318 -35.58 -28.16 11.80
N GLU A 319 -34.49 -27.45 12.13
CA GLU A 319 -34.48 -26.39 13.16
C GLU A 319 -33.82 -25.11 12.64
N GLY A 320 -32.59 -25.21 12.14
CA GLY A 320 -31.89 -24.06 11.58
C GLY A 320 -30.39 -24.30 11.40
N LYS A 321 -29.91 -23.95 10.20
CA LYS A 321 -28.49 -23.86 9.84
C LYS A 321 -28.14 -22.39 9.67
N CYS A 322 -28.06 -21.68 10.78
CA CYS A 322 -28.05 -20.23 10.78
C CYS A 322 -27.09 -19.64 11.80
N VAL A 323 -26.93 -18.32 11.78
CA VAL A 323 -26.39 -17.56 12.92
C VAL A 323 -27.36 -16.43 13.27
N MET A 324 -27.67 -16.28 14.54
CA MET A 324 -28.66 -15.32 15.03
C MET A 324 -28.08 -14.42 16.13
N TYR A 325 -28.14 -13.11 15.91
CA TYR A 325 -27.79 -12.10 16.91
C TYR A 325 -29.00 -11.26 17.29
N LYS A 326 -29.12 -10.88 18.55
CA LYS A 326 -30.19 -9.99 18.99
C LYS A 326 -30.03 -8.64 18.31
N ALA A 327 -31.14 -8.01 17.93
CA ALA A 327 -31.15 -6.73 17.24
C ALA A 327 -32.37 -5.84 17.59
N GLN A 328 -33.04 -6.13 18.72
CA GLN A 328 -34.26 -5.46 19.15
C GLN A 328 -34.04 -3.98 19.49
N THR A 329 -32.86 -3.65 20.01
CA THR A 329 -32.52 -2.30 20.47
C THR A 329 -31.32 -1.73 19.73
N THR A 330 -31.13 -0.41 19.80
CA THR A 330 -29.91 0.26 19.30
C THR A 330 -28.64 -0.29 19.96
N ALA A 331 -28.73 -0.68 21.24
CA ALA A 331 -27.61 -1.31 21.95
C ALA A 331 -27.27 -2.69 21.36
N ASP A 332 -28.28 -3.48 21.00
CA ASP A 332 -28.07 -4.79 20.37
C ASP A 332 -27.47 -4.65 18.97
N GLN A 333 -27.96 -3.69 18.16
CA GLN A 333 -27.37 -3.38 16.86
C GLN A 333 -25.92 -2.88 16.96
N THR A 334 -25.60 -2.15 18.04
CA THR A 334 -24.23 -1.73 18.35
C THR A 334 -23.35 -2.93 18.68
N LYS A 335 -23.81 -3.88 19.50
CA LYS A 335 -23.07 -5.13 19.76
C LYS A 335 -22.79 -5.90 18.46
N PHE A 336 -23.76 -5.99 17.56
CA PHE A 336 -23.56 -6.62 16.26
C PHE A 336 -22.49 -5.89 15.42
N ARG A 337 -22.41 -4.56 15.49
CA ARG A 337 -21.34 -3.76 14.86
C ARG A 337 -19.97 -3.96 15.52
N ASP A 338 -19.98 -4.22 16.82
CA ASP A 338 -18.77 -4.35 17.62
C ASP A 338 -18.26 -5.80 17.70
N LEU A 339 -18.88 -6.73 16.95
CA LEU A 339 -18.40 -8.10 16.84
C LEU A 339 -16.91 -8.14 16.43
N PRO A 340 -16.09 -9.00 17.05
CA PRO A 340 -14.65 -9.02 16.82
C PRO A 340 -14.24 -9.14 15.35
N TRP A 341 -14.91 -9.99 14.57
CA TRP A 341 -14.63 -10.14 13.14
C TRP A 341 -14.90 -8.86 12.34
N ARG A 342 -15.94 -8.09 12.68
CA ARG A 342 -16.26 -6.84 11.98
C ARG A 342 -15.24 -5.76 12.27
N GLN A 343 -14.90 -5.59 13.55
CA GLN A 343 -13.91 -4.61 13.98
C GLN A 343 -12.54 -4.90 13.35
N ALA A 344 -12.14 -6.18 13.32
CA ALA A 344 -10.89 -6.58 12.70
C ALA A 344 -10.87 -6.33 11.17
N LEU A 345 -11.96 -6.63 10.44
CA LEU A 345 -12.04 -6.34 9.00
C LEU A 345 -12.12 -4.83 8.70
N GLN A 346 -12.73 -4.04 9.58
CA GLN A 346 -12.73 -2.58 9.49
C GLN A 346 -11.30 -2.02 9.64
N THR A 347 -10.55 -2.50 10.63
CA THR A 347 -9.13 -2.12 10.78
C THR A 347 -8.30 -2.54 9.56
N VAL A 348 -8.55 -3.73 8.99
CA VAL A 348 -7.87 -4.17 7.77
C VAL A 348 -8.17 -3.22 6.59
N PHE A 349 -9.41 -2.80 6.43
CA PHE A 349 -9.80 -1.84 5.41
C PHE A 349 -9.01 -0.53 5.54
N GLU A 350 -8.98 0.07 6.74
CA GLU A 350 -8.25 1.32 7.01
C GLU A 350 -6.75 1.18 6.76
N GLN A 351 -6.14 0.07 7.20
CA GLN A 351 -4.73 -0.21 6.99
C GLN A 351 -4.38 -0.39 5.51
N LEU A 352 -5.22 -1.07 4.74
CA LEU A 352 -5.04 -1.21 3.30
C LEU A 352 -5.18 0.14 2.58
N GLN A 353 -6.14 0.98 2.96
CA GLN A 353 -6.27 2.32 2.39
C GLN A 353 -5.00 3.14 2.60
N GLN A 354 -4.46 3.11 3.82
CA GLN A 354 -3.21 3.80 4.14
C GLN A 354 -2.05 3.25 3.29
N MET A 355 -1.89 1.92 3.20
CA MET A 355 -0.85 1.30 2.36
C MET A 355 -1.00 1.65 0.87
N GLU A 356 -2.21 1.73 0.35
CA GLU A 356 -2.48 2.12 -1.04
C GLU A 356 -2.07 3.58 -1.30
N VAL A 357 -2.40 4.49 -0.38
CA VAL A 357 -1.98 5.90 -0.44
C VAL A 357 -0.46 6.03 -0.38
N ASP A 358 0.18 5.34 0.56
CA ASP A 358 1.63 5.38 0.73
C ASP A 358 2.34 4.82 -0.51
N ARG A 359 1.85 3.71 -1.07
CA ARG A 359 2.38 3.15 -2.31
C ARG A 359 2.28 4.16 -3.46
N LYS A 360 1.15 4.86 -3.59
CA LYS A 360 0.95 5.88 -4.63
C LYS A 360 1.94 7.04 -4.46
N GLN A 361 2.13 7.52 -3.23
CA GLN A 361 3.10 8.58 -2.93
C GLN A 361 4.53 8.14 -3.23
N ARG A 362 4.95 6.94 -2.80
CA ARG A 362 6.27 6.38 -3.11
C ARG A 362 6.51 6.25 -4.62
N SER A 363 5.50 5.79 -5.36
CA SER A 363 5.56 5.68 -6.83
C SER A 363 5.71 7.05 -7.49
N ALA A 364 5.03 8.08 -6.99
CA ALA A 364 5.15 9.43 -7.51
C ALA A 364 6.55 10.03 -7.25
N LEU A 365 7.14 9.79 -6.08
CA LEU A 365 8.52 10.19 -5.77
C LEU A 365 9.52 9.48 -6.69
N ALA A 366 9.37 8.17 -6.87
CA ALA A 366 10.22 7.39 -7.78
C ALA A 366 10.14 7.91 -9.22
N ALA A 367 8.94 8.24 -9.70
CA ALA A 367 8.75 8.82 -11.03
C ALA A 367 9.41 10.20 -11.19
N GLN A 368 9.35 11.05 -10.15
CA GLN A 368 10.04 12.35 -10.17
C GLN A 368 11.56 12.19 -10.20
N ILE A 369 12.12 11.25 -9.43
CA ILE A 369 13.56 10.95 -9.46
C ILE A 369 13.98 10.47 -10.85
N LYS A 370 13.18 9.60 -11.49
CA LYS A 370 13.42 9.19 -12.87
C LYS A 370 13.42 10.37 -13.84
N GLN A 371 12.44 11.28 -13.73
CA GLN A 371 12.41 12.49 -14.56
C GLN A 371 13.63 13.39 -14.35
N LEU A 372 14.12 13.50 -13.11
CA LEU A 372 15.35 14.22 -12.81
C LEU A 372 16.56 13.54 -13.45
N LYS A 373 16.63 12.20 -13.48
CA LYS A 373 17.68 11.48 -14.20
C LYS A 373 17.63 11.74 -15.71
N ASP A 374 16.44 11.66 -16.30
CA ASP A 374 16.27 11.90 -17.73
C ASP A 374 16.65 13.36 -18.08
N ARG A 375 16.31 14.32 -17.22
CA ARG A 375 16.76 15.71 -17.36
C ARG A 375 18.28 15.84 -17.18
N ALA A 376 18.84 15.17 -16.17
CA ALA A 376 20.26 15.17 -15.88
C ALA A 376 21.11 14.67 -17.05
N ASN A 377 20.61 13.73 -17.86
CA ASN A 377 21.29 13.20 -19.05
C ASN A 377 21.07 14.03 -20.32
N ASN A 378 20.20 15.06 -20.27
CA ASN A 378 19.80 15.85 -21.44
C ASN A 378 20.09 17.35 -21.25
N LEU A 379 21.12 17.72 -20.47
CA LEU A 379 21.49 19.13 -20.27
C LEU A 379 22.38 19.69 -21.38
N LEU A 380 22.97 18.85 -22.22
CA LEU A 380 23.94 19.28 -23.24
C LEU A 380 23.40 20.39 -24.15
N PRO A 381 22.16 20.34 -24.68
CA PRO A 381 21.61 21.43 -25.48
C PRO A 381 21.58 22.79 -24.77
N GLN A 382 21.36 22.80 -23.46
CA GLN A 382 21.30 24.04 -22.67
C GLN A 382 22.67 24.71 -22.55
N THR A 383 23.76 23.92 -22.55
CA THR A 383 25.13 24.47 -22.53
C THR A 383 25.44 25.28 -23.79
N TYR A 384 24.92 24.88 -24.95
CA TYR A 384 25.11 25.63 -26.20
C TYR A 384 24.35 26.96 -26.21
N LEU A 385 23.15 27.00 -25.63
CA LEU A 385 22.36 28.22 -25.50
C LEU A 385 23.09 29.28 -24.66
N TYR A 386 23.67 28.88 -23.52
CA TYR A 386 24.48 29.76 -22.68
C TYR A 386 25.73 30.30 -23.40
N LYS A 387 26.38 29.47 -24.24
CA LYS A 387 27.51 29.93 -25.08
C LYS A 387 27.10 30.93 -26.16
N SER A 388 25.85 30.87 -26.64
CA SER A 388 25.33 31.74 -27.71
C SER A 388 24.62 33.02 -27.22
N ALA A 389 24.38 33.16 -25.91
CA ALA A 389 23.73 34.35 -25.35
C ALA A 389 24.66 35.58 -25.48
N PRO A 390 24.21 36.69 -26.08
CA PRO A 390 25.01 37.92 -26.15
C PRO A 390 25.34 38.43 -24.76
N SER A 391 26.59 38.86 -24.56
CA SER A 391 27.02 39.62 -23.39
C SER A 391 26.31 40.99 -23.38
N GLU A 392 25.11 41.06 -22.81
CA GLU A 392 24.47 42.33 -22.45
C GLU A 392 24.96 42.80 -21.07
N ALA A 393 26.28 42.79 -20.84
CA ALA A 393 26.89 43.42 -19.67
C ALA A 393 28.39 43.69 -19.88
N ALA A 394 28.73 44.41 -20.95
CA ALA A 394 30.03 45.09 -21.02
C ALA A 394 29.89 46.37 -21.86
N GLY A 395 29.05 47.29 -21.38
CA GLY A 395 29.11 48.69 -21.79
C GLY A 395 30.42 49.29 -21.27
N SER A 396 31.39 49.41 -22.16
CA SER A 396 32.60 50.20 -22.00
C SER A 396 32.25 51.65 -21.64
N ASP A 397 32.92 52.24 -20.65
CA ASP A 397 33.38 53.63 -20.74
C ASP A 397 34.51 53.96 -19.75
N LYS A 398 35.66 54.34 -20.30
CA LYS A 398 36.72 55.09 -19.60
C LYS A 398 36.83 56.47 -20.26
N LYS A 399 36.32 57.53 -19.61
CA LYS A 399 37.08 58.72 -19.13
C LYS A 399 36.13 59.87 -18.73
N GLY A 400 36.27 60.26 -17.45
CA GLY A 400 36.14 61.60 -16.85
C GLY A 400 35.20 62.66 -17.44
N ASN A 401 34.22 63.11 -16.65
CA ASN A 401 34.38 64.32 -15.84
C ASN A 401 33.20 64.54 -14.89
N ASN A 402 33.53 65.22 -13.80
CA ASN A 402 32.71 65.57 -12.65
C ASN A 402 31.43 66.34 -13.03
N LYS A 403 30.24 65.77 -12.76
CA LYS A 403 29.03 66.52 -12.36
C LYS A 403 27.92 65.55 -11.93
N GLN A 404 27.65 65.54 -10.63
CA GLN A 404 26.36 65.12 -10.06
C GLN A 404 25.26 66.04 -10.62
N PRO A 405 24.06 65.54 -10.97
CA PRO A 405 22.97 65.54 -9.98
C PRO A 405 21.87 64.45 -10.09
N THR A 406 21.30 64.18 -8.91
CA THR A 406 19.87 63.94 -8.56
C THR A 406 19.10 62.69 -8.98
N ALA A 407 18.81 61.89 -7.93
CA ALA A 407 17.54 61.25 -7.55
C ALA A 407 16.33 61.28 -8.51
N GLY A 408 15.72 60.11 -8.70
CA GLY A 408 14.35 59.95 -9.16
C GLY A 408 14.02 58.52 -9.57
N ALA A 409 13.45 57.73 -8.66
CA ALA A 409 12.92 56.40 -8.92
C ALA A 409 11.63 56.45 -9.75
N GLN A 410 11.43 55.49 -10.67
CA GLN A 410 10.13 55.09 -11.23
C GLN A 410 10.22 53.58 -11.52
N SER A 411 9.81 52.69 -10.61
CA SER A 411 8.43 52.24 -10.35
C SER A 411 7.78 51.56 -11.56
N CYS A 412 7.69 50.24 -11.50
CA CYS A 412 6.81 49.41 -12.33
C CYS A 412 5.36 49.83 -12.14
N THR A 413 4.64 50.17 -13.22
CA THR A 413 3.18 50.30 -13.20
C THR A 413 2.56 49.62 -14.42
N GLU A 414 1.82 48.55 -14.10
CA GLU A 414 0.54 48.09 -14.66
C GLU A 414 0.13 48.61 -16.06
N HIS A 415 0.05 47.68 -17.02
CA HIS A 415 -0.80 47.86 -18.20
C HIS A 415 -2.24 47.40 -17.88
N THR A 416 -3.15 48.35 -17.72
CA THR A 416 -4.58 48.09 -17.82
C THR A 416 -4.99 48.07 -19.28
N ASN A 417 -5.67 46.99 -19.68
CA ASN A 417 -6.09 46.73 -21.05
C ASN A 417 -7.55 47.18 -21.24
N LYS A 418 -7.76 48.21 -22.06
CA LYS A 418 -9.01 48.59 -22.76
C LYS A 418 -8.52 49.18 -24.09
N THR A 419 -8.97 48.83 -25.29
CA THR A 419 -10.34 48.69 -25.84
C THR A 419 -10.16 48.03 -27.22
N ALA A 420 -11.08 47.26 -27.80
CA ALA A 420 -12.34 47.72 -28.39
C ALA A 420 -13.30 46.55 -28.60
#